data_AF-A0AAE1PBD2-F1
#
_entry.id   AF-A0AAE1PBD2-F1
#
_cell.length_a   1.000
_cell.length_b   1.000
_cell.length_c   1.000
_cell.angle_alpha   90.00
_cell.angle_beta   90.00
_cell.angle_gamma   90.00
#
_symmetry.space_group_name_H-M   'P 1'
#
loop_
_entity.id
_entity.type
_entity.pdbx_description
1 polymer ?
#
loop_
_entity_poly.entity_id
_entity_poly.type
_entity_poly.pdbx_seq_one_letter_code
_entity_poly.pdbx_strand_id
1 'polypeptide(L)'
;MVNANLIFGGIEGGGTHSWIVLMDGKGNKIAEVEGPSTNVLLLGLTECFRRLQQLVHDAKKQAHLPNDTVLEALGLCLSGCEEDKKNRELEETMLAQYPDLARHVIFSSDTHGSIATGSPKGGIVLISGTGSNALLVNPDGSTFRCGGWGHMLGDEGSGYWIAARGVKILFDEDDHLIDPPHSTDTLRTLVYKHFELKDRFGMLHHTYTSFQKQNYASLAAEISKAAAEGDAMCALIMYEGGYKIGRHISALSRNINTDLLTCDTGLPIVCAGSVWKSWEFLQEGFIEGVKPHLEKDEIIPKLNLLRLTVTSAMGATYLAAQRAGYDLPRDYSKNVFSIFTHVQPPSVCTLQQQKRTSLSLSSELIIGKANAKTNGKINGGTNGTSSSTVNIC
;
A
#
# COMPACT_ATOMS: atom_id res chain seq x y z
N MET A 1 -19.91 -27.31 4.92
CA MET A 1 -20.85 -26.42 5.64
C MET A 1 -20.16 -25.98 6.92
N VAL A 2 -20.06 -24.68 7.17
CA VAL A 2 -19.45 -24.16 8.40
C VAL A 2 -20.36 -24.52 9.58
N ASN A 3 -19.82 -25.19 10.59
CA ASN A 3 -20.56 -25.47 11.81
C ASN A 3 -20.75 -24.15 12.59
N ALA A 4 -22.00 -23.84 12.98
CA ALA A 4 -22.35 -22.59 13.66
C ALA A 4 -21.59 -22.36 14.98
N ASN A 5 -21.06 -23.43 15.58
CA ASN A 5 -20.30 -23.36 16.83
C ASN A 5 -18.80 -23.04 16.64
N LEU A 6 -18.32 -22.98 15.39
CA LEU A 6 -16.93 -22.59 15.12
C LEU A 6 -16.77 -21.08 15.26
N ILE A 7 -15.66 -20.67 15.86
CA ILE A 7 -15.30 -19.26 16.04
C ILE A 7 -14.05 -18.96 15.23
N PHE A 8 -14.10 -17.91 14.42
CA PHE A 8 -13.00 -17.43 13.60
C PHE A 8 -12.54 -16.08 14.13
N GLY A 9 -11.24 -15.82 14.06
CA GLY A 9 -10.66 -14.54 14.47
C GLY A 9 -9.83 -13.91 13.36
N GLY A 10 -9.75 -12.59 13.37
CA GLY A 10 -8.83 -11.83 12.54
C GLY A 10 -8.28 -10.64 13.29
N ILE A 11 -6.99 -10.34 13.12
CA ILE A 11 -6.31 -9.18 13.68
C ILE A 11 -5.74 -8.34 12.54
N GLU A 12 -6.04 -7.06 12.58
CA GLU A 12 -5.35 -5.99 11.84
C GLU A 12 -4.32 -5.36 12.77
N GLY A 13 -3.04 -5.36 12.37
CA GLY A 13 -1.95 -4.85 13.19
C GLY A 13 -1.16 -3.74 12.51
N GLY A 14 -1.30 -2.51 13.00
CA GLY A 14 -0.60 -1.34 12.50
C GLY A 14 0.53 -0.85 13.40
N GLY A 15 1.11 0.29 13.01
CA GLY A 15 2.16 0.96 13.78
C GLY A 15 1.68 1.65 15.07
N THR A 16 0.39 1.99 15.17
CA THR A 16 -0.18 2.78 16.29
C THR A 16 -1.22 2.00 17.08
N HIS A 17 -2.18 1.39 16.39
CA HIS A 17 -3.29 0.62 16.95
C HIS A 17 -3.41 -0.72 16.23
N SER A 18 -4.14 -1.63 16.85
CA SER A 18 -4.53 -2.92 16.29
C SER A 18 -5.98 -3.21 16.61
N TRP A 19 -6.62 -4.03 15.80
CA TRP A 19 -8.01 -4.44 15.99
C TRP A 19 -8.12 -5.94 15.88
N ILE A 20 -8.94 -6.56 16.71
CA ILE A 20 -9.36 -7.96 16.55
C ILE A 20 -10.86 -8.02 16.31
N VAL A 21 -11.26 -8.91 15.41
CA VAL A 21 -12.66 -9.30 15.20
C VAL A 21 -12.79 -10.79 15.45
N LEU A 22 -13.85 -11.19 16.15
CA LEU A 22 -14.32 -12.58 16.18
C LEU A 22 -15.64 -12.73 15.42
N MET A 23 -15.77 -13.83 14.69
CA MET A 23 -16.99 -14.21 13.97
C MET A 23 -17.43 -15.63 14.31
N ASP A 24 -18.74 -15.85 14.31
CA ASP A 24 -19.32 -17.19 14.34
C ASP A 24 -19.26 -17.87 12.95
N GLY A 25 -19.59 -19.15 12.89
CA GLY A 25 -19.63 -19.92 11.65
C GLY A 25 -20.70 -19.46 10.64
N LYS A 26 -21.58 -18.54 11.01
CA LYS A 26 -22.58 -17.92 10.12
C LYS A 26 -22.08 -16.60 9.52
N GLY A 27 -20.87 -16.16 9.89
CA GLY A 27 -20.28 -14.89 9.45
C GLY A 27 -20.75 -13.68 10.26
N ASN A 28 -21.43 -13.88 11.38
CA ASN A 28 -21.80 -12.77 12.26
C ASN A 28 -20.61 -12.34 13.10
N LYS A 29 -20.33 -11.04 13.13
CA LYS A 29 -19.36 -10.44 14.06
C LYS A 29 -19.90 -10.52 15.49
N ILE A 30 -19.18 -11.20 16.38
CA ILE A 30 -19.55 -11.40 17.79
C ILE A 30 -18.68 -10.60 18.76
N ALA A 31 -17.50 -10.16 18.33
CA ALA A 31 -16.66 -9.21 19.08
C ALA A 31 -15.81 -8.36 18.13
N GLU A 32 -15.51 -7.16 18.59
CA GLU A 32 -14.55 -6.22 18.02
C GLU A 32 -13.86 -5.46 19.15
N VAL A 33 -12.53 -5.61 19.24
CA VAL A 33 -11.72 -5.01 20.31
C VAL A 33 -10.53 -4.29 19.71
N GLU A 34 -10.30 -3.06 20.16
CA GLU A 34 -9.10 -2.28 19.87
C GLU A 34 -7.99 -2.61 20.87
N GLY A 35 -6.74 -2.60 20.41
CA GLY A 35 -5.56 -2.68 21.27
C GLY A 35 -4.38 -1.88 20.74
N PRO A 36 -3.23 -1.96 21.44
CA PRO A 36 -2.04 -1.23 21.06
C PRO A 36 -1.42 -1.76 19.76
N SER A 37 -0.48 -0.99 19.19
CA SER A 37 0.38 -1.41 18.06
C SER A 37 0.90 -2.85 18.20
N THR A 38 0.92 -3.59 17.10
CA THR A 38 1.51 -4.93 16.98
C THR A 38 2.56 -4.97 15.86
N ASN A 39 3.21 -3.84 15.58
CA ASN A 39 4.29 -3.80 14.60
C ASN A 39 5.53 -4.53 15.12
N VAL A 40 5.78 -5.72 14.57
CA VAL A 40 6.88 -6.61 14.99
C VAL A 40 8.25 -5.96 14.84
N LEU A 41 8.44 -5.06 13.86
CA LEU A 41 9.72 -4.39 13.62
C LEU A 41 10.06 -3.37 14.71
N LEU A 42 9.04 -2.79 15.37
CA LEU A 42 9.23 -1.80 16.43
C LEU A 42 9.29 -2.44 17.82
N LEU A 43 8.51 -3.49 18.05
CA LEU A 43 8.31 -4.10 19.37
C LEU A 43 9.22 -5.31 19.64
N GLY A 44 9.69 -5.95 18.58
CA GLY A 44 10.24 -7.30 18.65
C GLY A 44 9.15 -8.37 18.79
N LEU A 45 9.56 -9.62 18.56
CA LEU A 45 8.64 -10.75 18.43
C LEU A 45 7.88 -11.07 19.72
N THR A 46 8.58 -11.11 20.86
CA THR A 46 8.02 -11.51 22.16
C THR A 46 6.87 -10.61 22.58
N GLU A 47 7.06 -9.29 22.52
CA GLU A 47 6.03 -8.33 22.93
C GLU A 47 4.87 -8.28 21.92
N CYS A 48 5.16 -8.43 20.62
CA CYS A 48 4.13 -8.55 19.60
C CYS A 48 3.20 -9.74 19.88
N PHE A 49 3.77 -10.93 20.08
CA PHE A 49 3.01 -12.16 20.32
C PHE A 49 2.18 -12.10 21.61
N ARG A 50 2.74 -11.52 22.68
CA ARG A 50 2.01 -11.27 23.92
C ARG A 50 0.78 -10.37 23.68
N ARG A 51 0.92 -9.31 22.89
CA ARG A 51 -0.20 -8.40 22.55
C ARG A 51 -1.26 -9.09 21.71
N LEU A 52 -0.87 -9.90 20.72
CA LEU A 52 -1.81 -10.65 19.89
C LEU A 52 -2.62 -11.66 20.73
N GLN A 53 -1.96 -12.37 21.65
CA GLN A 53 -2.65 -13.27 22.59
C GLN A 53 -3.62 -12.51 23.50
N GLN A 54 -3.22 -11.34 24.01
CA GLN A 54 -4.08 -10.51 24.85
C GLN A 54 -5.31 -10.03 24.10
N LEU A 55 -5.17 -9.60 22.84
CA LEU A 55 -6.30 -9.22 21.99
C LEU A 55 -7.31 -10.36 21.83
N VAL A 56 -6.83 -11.59 21.60
CA VAL A 56 -7.70 -12.78 21.52
C VAL A 56 -8.43 -13.02 22.83
N HIS A 57 -7.76 -12.88 23.98
CA HIS A 57 -8.40 -12.99 25.28
C HIS A 57 -9.51 -11.93 25.44
N ASP A 58 -9.20 -10.66 25.17
CA ASP A 58 -10.11 -9.55 25.36
C ASP A 58 -11.36 -9.69 24.46
N ALA A 59 -11.17 -10.15 23.23
CA ALA A 59 -12.27 -10.42 22.31
C ALA A 59 -13.14 -11.60 22.75
N LYS A 60 -12.55 -12.69 23.26
CA LYS A 60 -13.31 -13.81 23.86
C LYS A 60 -14.17 -13.33 25.03
N LYS A 61 -13.60 -12.48 25.90
CA LYS A 61 -14.30 -11.89 27.04
C LYS A 61 -15.47 -11.01 26.59
N GLN A 62 -15.28 -10.16 25.57
CA GLN A 62 -16.35 -9.34 25.00
C GLN A 62 -17.46 -10.20 24.36
N ALA A 63 -17.09 -11.30 23.69
CA ALA A 63 -18.04 -12.26 23.11
C ALA A 63 -18.68 -13.21 24.14
N HIS A 64 -18.33 -13.10 25.43
CA HIS A 64 -18.78 -14.00 26.49
C HIS A 64 -18.44 -15.48 26.24
N LEU A 65 -17.32 -15.74 25.58
CA LEU A 65 -16.81 -17.09 25.34
C LEU A 65 -15.98 -17.59 26.54
N PRO A 66 -16.01 -18.89 26.85
CA PRO A 66 -15.05 -19.49 27.77
C PRO A 66 -13.60 -19.19 27.38
N ASN A 67 -12.73 -18.91 28.34
CA ASN A 67 -11.34 -18.53 28.07
C ASN A 67 -10.56 -19.62 27.31
N ASP A 68 -10.90 -20.88 27.56
CA ASP A 68 -10.35 -22.09 26.93
C ASP A 68 -10.96 -22.41 25.55
N THR A 69 -11.84 -21.55 25.02
CA THR A 69 -12.36 -21.69 23.64
C THR A 69 -11.22 -21.57 22.63
N VAL A 70 -10.87 -22.64 21.93
CA VAL A 70 -9.88 -22.59 20.84
C VAL A 70 -10.56 -22.06 19.58
N LEU A 71 -10.01 -21.02 18.95
CA LEU A 71 -10.53 -20.53 17.67
C LEU A 71 -10.28 -21.57 16.57
N GLU A 72 -11.18 -21.69 15.61
CA GLU A 72 -10.96 -22.56 14.45
C GLU A 72 -9.83 -22.02 13.58
N ALA A 73 -9.83 -20.73 13.29
CA ALA A 73 -8.74 -20.06 12.60
C ALA A 73 -8.55 -18.62 13.09
N LEU A 74 -7.30 -18.15 13.11
CA LEU A 74 -6.92 -16.78 13.46
C LEU A 74 -6.03 -16.18 12.36
N GLY A 75 -6.52 -15.13 11.72
CA GLY A 75 -5.75 -14.36 10.74
C GLY A 75 -5.03 -13.19 11.39
N LEU A 76 -3.80 -12.94 10.99
CA LEU A 76 -2.92 -11.91 11.53
C LEU A 76 -2.38 -11.10 10.35
N CYS A 77 -3.11 -10.06 9.96
CA CYS A 77 -2.73 -9.15 8.88
C CYS A 77 -1.97 -7.97 9.47
N LEU A 78 -0.64 -8.06 9.48
CA LEU A 78 0.23 -7.14 10.21
C LEU A 78 1.17 -6.41 9.25
N SER A 79 1.44 -5.14 9.55
CA SER A 79 2.51 -4.38 8.89
C SER A 79 3.86 -5.11 9.06
N GLY A 80 4.52 -5.39 7.93
CA GLY A 80 5.84 -6.07 7.89
C GLY A 80 5.78 -7.57 7.62
N CYS A 81 4.60 -8.19 7.57
CA CYS A 81 4.40 -9.61 7.27
C CYS A 81 4.20 -9.88 5.77
N GLU A 82 5.16 -9.44 4.95
CA GLU A 82 5.08 -9.48 3.47
C GLU A 82 5.71 -10.74 2.84
N GLU A 83 6.53 -11.48 3.59
CA GLU A 83 7.28 -12.63 3.06
C GLU A 83 6.69 -13.96 3.56
N ASP A 84 6.12 -14.75 2.64
CA ASP A 84 5.42 -16.00 2.98
C ASP A 84 6.25 -16.99 3.80
N LYS A 85 7.55 -17.12 3.51
CA LYS A 85 8.42 -18.03 4.25
C LYS A 85 8.53 -17.62 5.72
N LYS A 86 8.80 -16.34 5.99
CA LYS A 86 8.86 -15.79 7.35
C LYS A 86 7.50 -15.87 8.03
N ASN A 87 6.43 -15.62 7.30
CA ASN A 87 5.07 -15.73 7.84
C ASN A 87 4.79 -17.16 8.34
N ARG A 88 5.19 -18.21 7.61
CA ARG A 88 5.06 -19.59 8.10
C ARG A 88 5.88 -19.88 9.35
N GLU A 89 7.11 -19.37 9.42
CA GLU A 89 7.95 -19.47 10.63
C GLU A 89 7.28 -18.79 11.84
N LEU A 90 6.61 -17.65 11.63
CA LEU A 90 5.82 -16.96 12.66
C LEU A 90 4.58 -17.75 13.08
N GLU A 91 3.86 -18.36 12.13
CA GLU A 91 2.71 -19.24 12.39
C GLU A 91 3.10 -20.41 13.31
N GLU A 92 4.18 -21.13 12.97
CA GLU A 92 4.71 -22.24 13.75
C GLU A 92 5.16 -21.80 15.15
N THR A 93 5.89 -20.69 15.24
CA THR A 93 6.37 -20.16 16.52
C THR A 93 5.21 -19.76 17.44
N MET A 94 4.17 -19.13 16.87
CA MET A 94 3.02 -18.67 17.64
C MET A 94 2.19 -19.84 18.16
N LEU A 95 1.98 -20.87 17.35
CA LEU A 95 1.29 -22.10 17.78
C LEU A 95 2.10 -22.90 18.79
N ALA A 96 3.43 -22.92 18.70
CA ALA A 96 4.28 -23.56 19.71
C ALA A 96 4.20 -22.83 21.07
N GLN A 97 4.11 -21.50 21.06
CA GLN A 97 4.03 -20.69 22.28
C GLN A 97 2.61 -20.63 22.88
N TYR A 98 1.58 -20.64 22.04
CA TYR A 98 0.17 -20.52 22.42
C TYR A 98 -0.70 -21.57 21.69
N PRO A 99 -0.56 -22.87 22.03
CA PRO A 99 -1.21 -23.96 21.31
C PRO A 99 -2.76 -23.91 21.36
N ASP A 100 -3.31 -23.34 22.43
CA ASP A 100 -4.77 -23.23 22.63
C ASP A 100 -5.38 -21.93 22.07
N LEU A 101 -4.59 -21.14 21.32
CA LEU A 101 -5.05 -19.88 20.76
C LEU A 101 -6.02 -20.11 19.60
N ALA A 102 -5.61 -20.94 18.64
CA ALA A 102 -6.36 -21.30 17.45
C ALA A 102 -5.84 -22.62 16.86
N ARG A 103 -6.68 -23.38 16.15
CA ARG A 103 -6.24 -24.57 15.40
C ARG A 103 -5.41 -24.21 14.17
N HIS A 104 -5.72 -23.08 13.55
CA HIS A 104 -4.98 -22.52 12.43
C HIS A 104 -4.61 -21.06 12.72
N VAL A 105 -3.35 -20.71 12.55
CA VAL A 105 -2.86 -19.32 12.59
C VAL A 105 -2.33 -18.98 11.21
N ILE A 106 -2.69 -17.80 10.70
CA ILE A 106 -2.33 -17.33 9.37
C ILE A 106 -1.71 -15.96 9.50
N PHE A 107 -0.44 -15.78 9.10
CA PHE A 107 0.17 -14.46 8.97
C PHE A 107 0.07 -13.94 7.54
N SER A 108 -0.25 -12.65 7.40
CA SER A 108 -0.27 -11.95 6.12
C SER A 108 0.01 -10.46 6.31
N SER A 109 0.12 -9.72 5.22
CA SER A 109 0.32 -8.27 5.27
C SER A 109 -0.99 -7.54 5.59
N ASP A 110 -0.87 -6.37 6.18
CA ASP A 110 -1.97 -5.41 6.38
C ASP A 110 -2.69 -5.05 5.07
N THR A 111 -1.92 -4.97 3.97
CA THR A 111 -2.43 -4.78 2.60
C THR A 111 -3.36 -5.92 2.17
N HIS A 112 -2.99 -7.18 2.41
CA HIS A 112 -3.84 -8.33 2.08
C HIS A 112 -5.13 -8.34 2.91
N GLY A 113 -5.05 -8.06 4.22
CA GLY A 113 -6.25 -7.95 5.06
C GLY A 113 -7.20 -6.85 4.59
N SER A 114 -6.66 -5.70 4.19
CA SER A 114 -7.44 -4.57 3.69
C SER A 114 -8.18 -4.89 2.40
N ILE A 115 -7.51 -5.48 1.40
CA ILE A 115 -8.16 -5.83 0.14
C ILE A 115 -9.18 -6.97 0.33
N ALA A 116 -8.86 -7.97 1.18
CA ALA A 116 -9.79 -9.05 1.50
C ALA A 116 -11.05 -8.57 2.25
N THR A 117 -10.98 -7.42 2.91
CA THR A 117 -12.13 -6.77 3.55
C THR A 117 -13.01 -6.07 2.52
N GLY A 118 -12.38 -5.37 1.57
CA GLY A 118 -13.06 -4.40 0.71
C GLY A 118 -13.40 -4.86 -0.70
N SER A 119 -12.75 -5.90 -1.24
CA SER A 119 -12.97 -6.35 -2.61
C SER A 119 -12.93 -7.87 -2.78
N PRO A 120 -14.04 -8.50 -3.23
CA PRO A 120 -14.14 -9.96 -3.33
C PRO A 120 -13.26 -10.59 -4.42
N LYS A 121 -12.91 -9.84 -5.46
CA LYS A 121 -12.18 -10.36 -6.64
C LYS A 121 -10.75 -9.83 -6.75
N GLY A 122 -10.22 -9.28 -5.65
CA GLY A 122 -8.99 -8.51 -5.70
C GLY A 122 -9.22 -7.09 -6.20
N GLY A 123 -8.13 -6.39 -6.53
CA GLY A 123 -8.11 -4.96 -6.77
C GLY A 123 -6.80 -4.38 -6.26
N ILE A 124 -6.77 -3.07 -6.01
CA ILE A 124 -5.61 -2.43 -5.40
C ILE A 124 -5.98 -1.98 -3.99
N VAL A 125 -5.10 -2.21 -3.02
CA VAL A 125 -5.10 -1.43 -1.78
C VAL A 125 -4.05 -0.34 -1.89
N LEU A 126 -4.42 0.88 -1.52
CA LEU A 126 -3.53 2.04 -1.53
C LEU A 126 -3.51 2.70 -0.16
N ILE A 127 -2.43 2.44 0.56
CA ILE A 127 -2.19 2.94 1.90
C ILE A 127 -1.49 4.29 1.81
N SER A 128 -2.05 5.31 2.45
CA SER A 128 -1.37 6.57 2.76
C SER A 128 -1.72 7.01 4.19
N GLY A 129 -0.79 6.76 5.11
CA GLY A 129 -0.86 7.11 6.53
C GLY A 129 0.49 7.67 6.97
N THR A 130 1.06 7.14 8.06
CA THR A 130 2.45 7.49 8.45
C THR A 130 3.47 7.12 7.36
N GLY A 131 3.23 6.03 6.63
CA GLY A 131 3.96 5.65 5.41
C GLY A 131 2.98 5.42 4.24
N SER A 132 3.47 4.93 3.11
CA SER A 132 2.64 4.59 1.96
C SER A 132 3.01 3.24 1.33
N ASN A 133 2.01 2.55 0.81
CA ASN A 133 2.17 1.24 0.17
C ASN A 133 1.02 1.01 -0.82
N ALA A 134 1.29 0.36 -1.96
CA ALA A 134 0.28 -0.07 -2.89
C ALA A 134 0.46 -1.55 -3.23
N LEU A 135 -0.60 -2.35 -3.04
CA LEU A 135 -0.61 -3.76 -3.41
C LEU A 135 -1.77 -4.03 -4.37
N LEU A 136 -1.45 -4.52 -5.56
CA LEU A 136 -2.39 -5.15 -6.48
C LEU A 136 -2.54 -6.63 -6.10
N VAL A 137 -3.78 -7.10 -6.04
CA VAL A 137 -4.15 -8.51 -5.99
C VAL A 137 -5.07 -8.79 -7.16
N ASN A 138 -4.63 -9.63 -8.10
CA ASN A 138 -5.44 -10.03 -9.24
C ASN A 138 -6.41 -11.17 -8.87
N PRO A 139 -7.46 -11.42 -9.68
CA PRO A 139 -8.40 -12.53 -9.44
C PRO A 139 -7.77 -13.92 -9.40
N ASP A 140 -6.62 -14.11 -10.06
CA ASP A 140 -5.83 -15.35 -10.04
C ASP A 140 -4.94 -15.48 -8.79
N GLY A 141 -4.98 -14.50 -7.89
CA GLY A 141 -4.16 -14.44 -6.68
C GLY A 141 -2.75 -13.89 -6.90
N SER A 142 -2.35 -13.54 -8.14
CA SER A 142 -1.06 -12.90 -8.38
C SER A 142 -1.03 -11.51 -7.75
N THR A 143 0.10 -11.17 -7.12
CA THR A 143 0.25 -9.92 -6.37
C THR A 143 1.42 -9.09 -6.87
N PHE A 144 1.24 -7.78 -6.96
CA PHE A 144 2.30 -6.84 -7.35
C PHE A 144 2.30 -5.63 -6.42
N ARG A 145 3.48 -5.18 -5.99
CA ARG A 145 3.63 -4.08 -5.04
C ARG A 145 4.34 -2.88 -5.65
N CYS A 146 3.94 -1.69 -5.23
CA CYS A 146 4.67 -0.44 -5.46
C CYS A 146 4.79 0.31 -4.11
N GLY A 147 5.98 0.78 -3.78
CA GLY A 147 6.25 1.42 -2.48
C GLY A 147 6.30 0.42 -1.32
N GLY A 148 6.02 0.90 -0.10
CA GLY A 148 6.09 0.10 1.13
C GLY A 148 7.50 -0.10 1.71
N TRP A 149 8.48 0.67 1.25
CA TRP A 149 9.90 0.51 1.65
C TRP A 149 10.30 1.36 2.87
N GLY A 150 9.37 2.16 3.39
CA GLY A 150 9.62 3.03 4.53
C GLY A 150 10.35 4.33 4.17
N HIS A 151 10.41 5.22 5.15
CA HIS A 151 10.79 6.63 5.00
C HIS A 151 12.21 6.89 4.46
N MET A 152 13.13 5.94 4.66
CA MET A 152 14.50 6.06 4.16
C MET A 152 14.62 5.75 2.67
N LEU A 153 13.66 4.99 2.11
CA LEU A 153 13.73 4.42 0.76
C LEU A 153 12.50 4.75 -0.10
N GLY A 154 11.55 5.54 0.41
CA GLY A 154 10.30 5.85 -0.27
C GLY A 154 9.28 6.52 0.66
N ASP A 155 8.11 5.90 0.81
CA ASP A 155 6.91 6.45 1.47
C ASP A 155 6.33 7.68 0.74
N GLU A 156 6.51 7.79 -0.58
CA GLU A 156 6.03 8.91 -1.36
C GLU A 156 4.51 9.08 -1.23
N GLY A 157 4.08 10.31 -0.97
CA GLY A 157 2.66 10.64 -0.76
C GLY A 157 2.09 10.30 0.63
N SER A 158 2.89 9.72 1.53
CA SER A 158 2.53 9.53 2.93
C SER A 158 2.54 10.83 3.74
N GLY A 159 2.01 10.79 4.96
CA GLY A 159 2.10 11.89 5.92
C GLY A 159 3.55 12.23 6.27
N TYR A 160 4.43 11.22 6.39
CA TYR A 160 5.87 11.47 6.56
C TYR A 160 6.44 12.25 5.38
N TRP A 161 6.13 11.82 4.15
CA TRP A 161 6.64 12.47 2.94
C TRP A 161 6.13 13.90 2.81
N ILE A 162 4.84 14.14 3.07
CA ILE A 162 4.23 15.49 3.06
C ILE A 162 4.95 16.41 4.05
N ALA A 163 5.16 15.95 5.28
CA ALA A 163 5.86 16.72 6.31
C ALA A 163 7.33 16.98 5.95
N ALA A 164 8.06 15.94 5.54
CA ALA A 164 9.46 16.05 5.15
C ALA A 164 9.65 16.97 3.94
N ARG A 165 8.72 16.93 2.97
CA ARG A 165 8.70 17.85 1.83
C ARG A 165 8.54 19.30 2.28
N GLY A 166 7.61 19.57 3.20
CA GLY A 166 7.43 20.90 3.79
C GLY A 166 8.68 21.41 4.50
N VAL A 167 9.29 20.59 5.38
CA VAL A 167 10.55 20.94 6.05
C VAL A 167 11.67 21.20 5.04
N LYS A 168 11.79 20.36 4.01
CA LYS A 168 12.81 20.50 2.97
C LYS A 168 12.68 21.82 2.20
N ILE A 169 11.47 22.24 1.87
CA ILE A 169 11.22 23.54 1.21
C ILE A 169 11.78 24.69 2.05
N LEU A 170 11.52 24.70 3.36
CA LEU A 170 12.01 25.77 4.25
C LEU A 170 13.54 25.81 4.33
N PHE A 171 14.19 24.64 4.37
CA PHE A 171 15.65 24.55 4.37
C PHE A 171 16.26 25.03 3.06
N ASP A 172 15.66 24.65 1.92
CA ASP A 172 16.11 25.10 0.60
C ASP A 172 15.99 26.61 0.44
N GLU A 173 14.89 27.19 0.92
CA GLU A 173 14.68 28.63 0.95
C GLU A 173 15.71 29.33 1.86
N ASP A 174 15.90 28.85 3.09
CA ASP A 174 16.80 29.47 4.07
C ASP A 174 18.27 29.41 3.62
N ASP A 175 18.67 28.40 2.86
CA ASP A 175 20.01 28.26 2.27
C ASP A 175 20.15 28.94 0.90
N HIS A 176 19.09 29.56 0.38
CA HIS A 176 19.02 30.11 -0.98
C HIS A 176 19.38 29.09 -2.07
N LEU A 177 19.09 27.81 -1.82
CA LEU A 177 19.36 26.73 -2.76
C LEU A 177 18.27 26.65 -3.83
N ILE A 178 17.00 26.78 -3.42
CA ILE A 178 15.83 26.80 -4.31
C ILE A 178 14.78 27.74 -3.71
N ASP A 179 14.37 28.75 -4.47
CA ASP A 179 13.27 29.64 -4.06
C ASP A 179 11.92 28.92 -4.21
N PRO A 180 11.02 29.01 -3.20
CA PRO A 180 9.69 28.43 -3.28
C PRO A 180 8.79 29.22 -4.23
N PRO A 181 7.84 28.56 -4.92
CA PRO A 181 6.93 29.22 -5.85
C PRO A 181 5.85 30.08 -5.17
N HIS A 182 5.68 29.94 -3.86
CA HIS A 182 4.67 30.61 -3.03
C HIS A 182 5.30 31.03 -1.68
N SER A 183 4.69 31.97 -0.95
CA SER A 183 5.15 32.33 0.40
C SER A 183 5.13 31.11 1.33
N THR A 184 6.15 31.00 2.18
CA THR A 184 6.32 29.91 3.15
C THR A 184 5.95 30.31 4.58
N ASP A 185 5.46 31.52 4.83
CA ASP A 185 5.23 32.06 6.19
C ASP A 185 4.34 31.16 7.06
N THR A 186 3.22 30.68 6.49
CA THR A 186 2.30 29.75 7.15
C THR A 186 3.00 28.42 7.43
N LEU A 187 3.63 27.82 6.41
CA LEU A 187 4.33 26.55 6.52
C LEU A 187 5.44 26.61 7.58
N ARG A 188 6.20 27.69 7.61
CA ARG A 188 7.26 27.96 8.60
C ARG A 188 6.68 28.04 10.01
N THR A 189 5.59 28.77 10.19
CA THR A 189 4.88 28.86 11.48
C THR A 189 4.42 27.48 11.95
N LEU A 190 3.84 26.67 11.06
CA LEU A 190 3.40 25.31 11.39
C LEU A 190 4.58 24.42 11.79
N VAL A 191 5.65 24.38 11.00
CA VAL A 191 6.85 23.56 11.29
C VAL A 191 7.47 23.97 12.63
N TYR A 192 7.69 25.27 12.83
CA TYR A 192 8.34 25.78 14.05
C TYR A 192 7.49 25.52 15.29
N LYS A 193 6.17 25.69 15.20
CA LYS A 193 5.25 25.38 16.30
C LYS A 193 5.23 23.88 16.60
N HIS A 194 5.14 23.04 15.57
CA HIS A 194 5.00 21.59 15.70
C HIS A 194 6.21 20.93 16.35
N PHE A 195 7.42 21.38 15.98
CA PHE A 195 8.68 20.87 16.52
C PHE A 195 9.27 21.78 17.61
N GLU A 196 8.52 22.78 18.08
CA GLU A 196 8.95 23.74 19.12
C GLU A 196 10.32 24.39 18.82
N LEU A 197 10.54 24.76 17.55
CA LEU A 197 11.81 25.29 17.05
C LEU A 197 11.96 26.78 17.37
N LYS A 198 13.18 27.16 17.73
CA LYS A 198 13.62 28.58 17.79
C LYS A 198 14.32 29.02 16.51
N ASP A 199 14.98 28.09 15.84
CA ASP A 199 15.70 28.25 14.59
C ASP A 199 15.77 26.90 13.86
N ARG A 200 16.26 26.94 12.61
CA ARG A 200 16.37 25.75 11.75
C ARG A 200 17.28 24.65 12.32
N PHE A 201 18.30 24.98 13.11
CA PHE A 201 19.21 23.96 13.66
C PHE A 201 18.52 23.07 14.69
N GLY A 202 17.45 23.55 15.36
CA GLY A 202 16.62 22.73 16.23
C GLY A 202 16.03 21.50 15.55
N MET A 203 15.82 21.56 14.22
CA MET A 203 15.31 20.43 13.44
C MET A 203 16.26 19.22 13.45
N LEU A 204 17.56 19.43 13.62
CA LEU A 204 18.55 18.34 13.66
C LEU A 204 18.28 17.37 14.82
N HIS A 205 17.79 17.88 15.96
CA HIS A 205 17.40 17.05 17.10
C HIS A 205 16.29 16.05 16.70
N HIS A 206 15.22 16.55 16.08
CA HIS A 206 14.09 15.74 15.64
C HIS A 206 14.43 14.81 14.47
N THR A 207 15.45 15.13 13.68
CA THR A 207 15.87 14.33 12.52
C THR A 207 16.81 13.20 12.89
N TYR A 208 17.75 13.45 13.81
CA TYR A 208 18.86 12.53 14.08
C TYR A 208 18.88 11.98 15.49
N THR A 209 18.59 12.80 16.51
CA THR A 209 18.77 12.41 17.92
C THR A 209 17.52 11.75 18.51
N SER A 210 16.34 12.32 18.24
CA SER A 210 15.05 11.91 18.82
C SER A 210 14.02 11.58 17.73
N PHE A 211 14.49 11.01 16.62
CA PHE A 211 13.66 10.73 15.47
C PHE A 211 12.43 9.89 15.81
N GLN A 212 11.26 10.42 15.48
CA GLN A 212 9.98 9.73 15.58
C GLN A 212 9.18 9.96 14.30
N LYS A 213 9.08 8.91 13.48
CA LYS A 213 8.39 8.97 12.18
C LYS A 213 6.94 9.46 12.32
N GLN A 214 6.24 9.01 13.37
CA GLN A 214 4.86 9.40 13.68
C GLN A 214 4.75 10.90 13.99
N ASN A 215 5.72 11.45 14.73
CA ASN A 215 5.74 12.89 15.03
C ASN A 215 6.00 13.73 13.78
N TYR A 216 6.82 13.26 12.85
CA TYR A 216 6.92 13.89 11.53
C TYR A 216 5.59 13.83 10.78
N ALA A 217 5.02 12.63 10.65
CA ALA A 217 3.84 12.43 9.84
C ALA A 217 2.60 13.17 10.35
N SER A 218 2.52 13.49 11.64
CA SER A 218 1.39 14.25 12.20
C SER A 218 1.33 15.69 11.72
N LEU A 219 2.46 16.29 11.30
CA LEU A 219 2.48 17.64 10.69
C LEU A 219 1.65 17.71 9.39
N ALA A 220 1.48 16.59 8.68
CA ALA A 220 0.70 16.56 7.44
C ALA A 220 -0.77 16.98 7.64
N ALA A 221 -1.33 16.75 8.84
CA ALA A 221 -2.69 17.20 9.16
C ALA A 221 -2.78 18.73 9.23
N GLU A 222 -1.77 19.39 9.82
CA GLU A 222 -1.71 20.84 9.90
C GLU A 222 -1.45 21.48 8.53
N ILE A 223 -0.57 20.87 7.71
CA ILE A 223 -0.36 21.30 6.31
C ILE A 223 -1.67 21.19 5.51
N SER A 224 -2.38 20.07 5.64
CA SER A 224 -3.68 19.90 4.98
C SER A 224 -4.71 20.94 5.47
N LYS A 225 -4.70 21.29 6.75
CA LYS A 225 -5.60 22.31 7.28
C LYS A 225 -5.29 23.69 6.71
N ALA A 226 -4.03 24.08 6.65
CA ALA A 226 -3.63 25.34 6.02
C ALA A 226 -3.96 25.39 4.52
N ALA A 227 -3.83 24.26 3.80
CA ALA A 227 -4.31 24.15 2.42
C ALA A 227 -5.83 24.41 2.32
N ALA A 228 -6.62 23.88 3.26
CA ALA A 228 -8.06 24.14 3.35
C ALA A 228 -8.39 25.62 3.63
N GLU A 229 -7.51 26.30 4.36
CA GLU A 229 -7.62 27.73 4.66
C GLU A 229 -7.09 28.63 3.52
N GLY A 230 -6.63 28.03 2.42
CA GLY A 230 -6.24 28.73 1.19
C GLY A 230 -4.74 29.03 1.06
N ASP A 231 -3.88 28.47 1.91
CA ASP A 231 -2.43 28.64 1.79
C ASP A 231 -1.90 27.90 0.56
N ALA A 232 -1.38 28.68 -0.41
CA ALA A 232 -0.95 28.16 -1.70
C ALA A 232 0.26 27.21 -1.59
N MET A 233 1.17 27.43 -0.64
CA MET A 233 2.34 26.57 -0.46
C MET A 233 1.93 25.21 0.11
N CYS A 234 1.07 25.19 1.12
CA CYS A 234 0.51 23.98 1.68
C CYS A 234 -0.35 23.23 0.65
N ALA A 235 -1.15 23.94 -0.14
CA ALA A 235 -1.93 23.35 -1.23
C ALA A 235 -1.03 22.67 -2.28
N LEU A 236 0.09 23.28 -2.66
CA LEU A 236 1.05 22.67 -3.58
C LEU A 236 1.66 21.38 -3.00
N ILE A 237 2.04 21.36 -1.72
CA ILE A 237 2.57 20.16 -1.07
C ILE A 237 1.53 19.03 -1.09
N MET A 238 0.27 19.34 -0.81
CA MET A 238 -0.83 18.37 -0.87
C MET A 238 -1.06 17.86 -2.30
N TYR A 239 -1.03 18.74 -3.30
CA TYR A 239 -1.07 18.36 -4.71
C TYR A 239 0.08 17.40 -5.07
N GLU A 240 1.33 17.72 -4.70
CA GLU A 240 2.47 16.86 -4.95
C GLU A 240 2.30 15.50 -4.26
N GLY A 241 1.79 15.49 -3.02
CA GLY A 241 1.47 14.27 -2.29
C GLY A 241 0.45 13.40 -3.02
N GLY A 242 -0.66 14.01 -3.47
CA GLY A 242 -1.67 13.36 -4.31
C GLY A 242 -1.06 12.76 -5.59
N TYR A 243 -0.20 13.52 -6.27
CA TYR A 243 0.53 13.06 -7.45
C TYR A 243 1.36 11.81 -7.15
N LYS A 244 2.13 11.80 -6.07
CA LYS A 244 2.91 10.61 -5.66
C LYS A 244 2.02 9.40 -5.39
N ILE A 245 0.88 9.58 -4.73
CA ILE A 245 -0.10 8.51 -4.50
C ILE A 245 -0.64 7.97 -5.85
N GLY A 246 -1.01 8.85 -6.78
CA GLY A 246 -1.46 8.45 -8.12
C GLY A 246 -0.41 7.69 -8.91
N ARG A 247 0.87 8.07 -8.79
CA ARG A 247 1.99 7.37 -9.46
C ARG A 247 2.12 5.90 -9.05
N HIS A 248 1.73 5.53 -7.81
CA HIS A 248 1.75 4.13 -7.38
C HIS A 248 0.75 3.28 -8.20
N ILE A 249 -0.44 3.83 -8.47
CA ILE A 249 -1.45 3.18 -9.30
C ILE A 249 -0.95 3.03 -10.74
N SER A 250 -0.40 4.11 -11.31
CA SER A 250 0.18 4.07 -12.65
C SER A 250 1.32 3.05 -12.77
N ALA A 251 2.17 2.90 -11.76
CA ALA A 251 3.24 1.90 -11.75
C ALA A 251 2.70 0.45 -11.76
N LEU A 252 1.58 0.20 -11.09
CA LEU A 252 0.94 -1.12 -11.03
C LEU A 252 0.12 -1.45 -12.29
N SER A 253 -0.28 -0.44 -13.07
CA SER A 253 -1.19 -0.57 -14.23
C SER A 253 -0.87 -1.71 -15.20
N ARG A 254 0.41 -1.93 -15.47
CA ARG A 254 0.92 -2.95 -16.41
C ARG A 254 0.70 -4.40 -15.96
N ASN A 255 0.41 -4.61 -14.67
CA ASN A 255 0.21 -5.92 -14.09
C ASN A 255 -1.27 -6.20 -13.76
N ILE A 256 -2.16 -5.23 -14.00
CA ILE A 256 -3.57 -5.35 -13.69
C ILE A 256 -4.22 -6.33 -14.67
N ASN A 257 -4.86 -7.36 -14.13
CA ASN A 257 -5.67 -8.27 -14.93
C ASN A 257 -6.86 -7.51 -15.55
N THR A 258 -7.16 -7.83 -16.81
CA THR A 258 -8.21 -7.17 -17.59
C THR A 258 -9.59 -7.23 -16.92
N ASP A 259 -9.88 -8.27 -16.15
CA ASP A 259 -11.16 -8.44 -15.44
C ASP A 259 -11.40 -7.34 -14.40
N LEU A 260 -10.33 -6.78 -13.81
CA LEU A 260 -10.44 -5.67 -12.88
C LEU A 260 -10.67 -4.33 -13.60
N LEU A 261 -10.29 -4.21 -14.88
CA LEU A 261 -10.47 -3.00 -15.69
C LEU A 261 -11.87 -2.93 -16.33
N THR A 262 -12.54 -4.07 -16.50
CA THR A 262 -13.88 -4.18 -17.10
C THR A 262 -15.01 -4.17 -16.08
N CYS A 263 -14.69 -4.02 -14.79
CA CYS A 263 -15.68 -3.85 -13.73
C CYS A 263 -16.56 -2.61 -13.98
N ASP A 264 -17.89 -2.76 -13.91
CA ASP A 264 -18.85 -1.68 -14.18
C ASP A 264 -18.64 -0.46 -13.27
N THR A 265 -18.24 -0.69 -12.03
CA THR A 265 -17.92 0.37 -11.06
C THR A 265 -16.53 0.98 -11.28
N GLY A 266 -15.67 0.37 -12.10
CA GLY A 266 -14.26 0.72 -12.27
C GLY A 266 -13.33 -0.16 -11.45
N LEU A 267 -12.02 -0.03 -11.68
CA LEU A 267 -10.98 -0.69 -10.91
C LEU A 267 -11.17 -0.36 -9.41
N PRO A 268 -11.45 -1.36 -8.54
CA PRO A 268 -11.62 -1.11 -7.11
C PRO A 268 -10.26 -0.80 -6.46
N ILE A 269 -10.17 0.35 -5.81
CA ILE A 269 -9.00 0.79 -5.07
C ILE A 269 -9.40 1.05 -3.62
N VAL A 270 -9.02 0.17 -2.70
CA VAL A 270 -9.25 0.31 -1.26
C VAL A 270 -8.23 1.29 -0.67
N CYS A 271 -8.69 2.48 -0.34
CA CYS A 271 -7.92 3.55 0.28
C CYS A 271 -7.88 3.39 1.81
N ALA A 272 -6.67 3.24 2.37
CA ALA A 272 -6.47 3.11 3.81
C ALA A 272 -5.42 4.11 4.33
N GLY A 273 -5.54 4.54 5.58
CA GLY A 273 -4.64 5.49 6.22
C GLY A 273 -5.20 6.91 6.34
N SER A 274 -4.60 7.69 7.25
CA SER A 274 -5.12 9.00 7.69
C SER A 274 -5.01 10.10 6.64
N VAL A 275 -4.09 10.03 5.68
CA VAL A 275 -3.88 11.06 4.66
C VAL A 275 -5.09 11.17 3.73
N TRP A 276 -5.82 10.07 3.51
CA TRP A 276 -7.08 10.07 2.75
C TRP A 276 -8.20 10.92 3.36
N LYS A 277 -8.09 11.35 4.63
CA LYS A 277 -9.02 12.33 5.21
C LYS A 277 -8.90 13.70 4.53
N SER A 278 -7.80 13.94 3.83
CA SER A 278 -7.49 15.16 3.08
C SER A 278 -7.72 15.01 1.57
N TRP A 279 -8.59 14.08 1.16
CA TRP A 279 -8.79 13.71 -0.25
C TRP A 279 -9.01 14.90 -1.18
N GLU A 280 -9.79 15.89 -0.77
CA GLU A 280 -10.11 17.08 -1.58
C GLU A 280 -8.84 17.84 -2.04
N PHE A 281 -7.78 17.85 -1.23
CA PHE A 281 -6.50 18.51 -1.55
C PHE A 281 -5.50 17.60 -2.27
N LEU A 282 -5.78 16.29 -2.29
CA LEU A 282 -4.96 15.29 -2.99
C LEU A 282 -5.51 15.02 -4.40
N GLN A 283 -6.81 15.27 -4.63
CA GLN A 283 -7.56 14.77 -5.79
C GLN A 283 -6.94 15.19 -7.12
N GLU A 284 -6.62 16.47 -7.30
CA GLU A 284 -6.10 16.99 -8.57
C GLU A 284 -4.74 16.34 -8.91
N GLY A 285 -3.82 16.34 -7.95
CA GLY A 285 -2.53 15.68 -8.08
C GLY A 285 -2.67 14.18 -8.34
N PHE A 286 -3.58 13.51 -7.61
CA PHE A 286 -3.84 12.08 -7.79
C PHE A 286 -4.29 11.74 -9.21
N ILE A 287 -5.27 12.48 -9.74
CA ILE A 287 -5.77 12.26 -11.11
C ILE A 287 -4.63 12.45 -12.12
N GLU A 288 -3.77 13.45 -11.92
CA GLU A 288 -2.58 13.63 -12.76
C GLU A 288 -1.59 12.47 -12.63
N GLY A 289 -1.31 12.01 -11.41
CA GLY A 289 -0.37 10.93 -11.14
C GLY A 289 -0.80 9.57 -11.68
N VAL A 290 -2.11 9.31 -11.76
CA VAL A 290 -2.67 8.06 -12.31
C VAL A 290 -2.42 7.94 -13.82
N LYS A 291 -2.23 9.06 -14.53
CA LYS A 291 -2.00 9.04 -15.97
C LYS A 291 -0.73 8.24 -16.29
N PRO A 292 -0.73 7.47 -17.40
CA PRO A 292 0.48 6.79 -17.90
C PRO A 292 1.63 7.78 -18.06
N HIS A 293 2.81 7.41 -17.54
CA HIS A 293 4.01 8.25 -17.61
C HIS A 293 5.16 7.53 -18.31
N LEU A 294 5.27 6.22 -18.11
CA LEU A 294 6.22 5.35 -18.77
C LEU A 294 5.56 4.62 -19.94
N GLU A 295 6.36 4.22 -20.92
CA GLU A 295 5.89 3.50 -22.12
C GLU A 295 5.08 2.24 -21.79
N LYS A 296 5.44 1.54 -20.71
CA LYS A 296 4.79 0.32 -20.24
C LYS A 296 3.58 0.57 -19.35
N ASP A 297 3.29 1.80 -18.95
CA ASP A 297 2.13 2.09 -18.12
C ASP A 297 0.85 1.93 -18.97
N GLU A 298 -0.14 1.21 -18.46
CA GLU A 298 -1.42 1.00 -19.11
C GLU A 298 -2.44 2.07 -18.67
N ILE A 299 -3.40 2.38 -19.54
CA ILE A 299 -4.51 3.27 -19.18
C ILE A 299 -5.48 2.53 -18.28
N ILE A 300 -5.86 3.18 -17.18
CA ILE A 300 -6.95 2.74 -16.32
C ILE A 300 -8.19 3.54 -16.73
N PRO A 301 -9.15 2.94 -17.45
CA PRO A 301 -10.26 3.67 -18.05
C PRO A 301 -11.22 4.23 -17.00
N LYS A 302 -11.42 3.48 -15.92
CA LYS A 302 -12.27 3.85 -14.80
C LYS A 302 -11.70 3.30 -13.51
N LEU A 303 -11.65 4.13 -12.48
CA LEU A 303 -11.27 3.74 -11.12
C LEU A 303 -12.34 4.14 -10.13
N ASN A 304 -12.43 3.37 -9.05
CA ASN A 304 -13.34 3.62 -7.94
C ASN A 304 -12.55 3.54 -6.63
N LEU A 305 -12.38 4.68 -5.98
CA LEU A 305 -11.76 4.77 -4.68
C LEU A 305 -12.79 4.37 -3.62
N LEU A 306 -12.44 3.36 -2.84
CA LEU A 306 -13.26 2.76 -1.81
C LEU A 306 -12.61 3.03 -0.45
N ARG A 307 -13.42 3.33 0.56
CA ARG A 307 -12.96 3.39 1.95
C ARG A 307 -13.64 2.33 2.77
N LEU A 308 -12.88 1.64 3.61
CA LEU A 308 -13.44 0.66 4.54
C LEU A 308 -14.33 1.37 5.59
N THR A 309 -15.50 0.81 5.85
CA THR A 309 -16.43 1.19 6.94
C THR A 309 -16.23 0.33 8.19
N VAL A 310 -15.43 -0.72 8.07
CA VAL A 310 -15.11 -1.71 9.11
C VAL A 310 -13.59 -1.86 9.21
N THR A 311 -13.10 -2.40 10.33
CA THR A 311 -11.67 -2.75 10.48
C THR A 311 -11.26 -3.80 9.45
N SER A 312 -10.00 -3.75 8.99
CA SER A 312 -9.45 -4.76 8.09
C SER A 312 -9.22 -6.12 8.78
N ALA A 313 -9.38 -6.18 10.11
CA ALA A 313 -9.46 -7.40 10.89
C ALA A 313 -10.56 -8.35 10.37
N MET A 314 -11.65 -7.80 9.79
CA MET A 314 -12.69 -8.57 9.11
C MET A 314 -12.10 -9.40 7.95
N GLY A 315 -11.29 -8.78 7.08
CA GLY A 315 -10.60 -9.46 5.99
C GLY A 315 -9.56 -10.45 6.49
N ALA A 316 -8.87 -10.14 7.59
CA ALA A 316 -7.99 -11.11 8.24
C ALA A 316 -8.76 -12.37 8.69
N THR A 317 -9.97 -12.21 9.25
CA THR A 317 -10.85 -13.34 9.59
C THR A 317 -11.25 -14.14 8.35
N TYR A 318 -11.59 -13.45 7.25
CA TYR A 318 -11.96 -14.09 5.99
C TYR A 318 -10.83 -14.92 5.38
N LEU A 319 -9.62 -14.38 5.35
CA LEU A 319 -8.43 -15.07 4.86
C LEU A 319 -8.11 -16.31 5.70
N ALA A 320 -8.21 -16.19 7.03
CA ALA A 320 -7.97 -17.31 7.94
C ALA A 320 -8.99 -18.44 7.75
N ALA A 321 -10.27 -18.10 7.66
CA ALA A 321 -11.33 -19.07 7.40
C ALA A 321 -11.10 -19.79 6.06
N GLN A 322 -10.79 -19.05 5.00
CA GLN A 322 -10.53 -19.60 3.68
C GLN A 322 -9.34 -20.58 3.69
N ARG A 323 -8.23 -20.22 4.34
CA ARG A 323 -7.07 -21.11 4.48
C ARG A 323 -7.36 -22.34 5.34
N ALA A 324 -8.29 -22.25 6.29
CA ALA A 324 -8.80 -23.38 7.06
C ALA A 324 -9.87 -24.21 6.30
N GLY A 325 -10.16 -23.89 5.03
CA GLY A 325 -11.12 -24.63 4.20
C GLY A 325 -12.59 -24.22 4.38
N TYR A 326 -12.84 -23.06 4.98
CA TYR A 326 -14.18 -22.52 5.20
C TYR A 326 -14.43 -21.25 4.38
N ASP A 327 -15.61 -21.15 3.80
CA ASP A 327 -16.08 -19.92 3.16
C ASP A 327 -17.14 -19.25 4.05
N LEU A 328 -16.72 -18.23 4.80
CA LEU A 328 -17.63 -17.50 5.69
C LEU A 328 -18.61 -16.63 4.87
N PRO A 329 -19.92 -16.70 5.15
CA PRO A 329 -20.88 -15.77 4.58
C PRO A 329 -20.51 -14.32 4.91
N ARG A 330 -20.52 -13.44 3.91
CA ARG A 330 -20.16 -12.02 4.07
C ARG A 330 -20.78 -11.14 2.99
N ASP A 331 -20.99 -9.88 3.35
CA ASP A 331 -21.58 -8.86 2.49
C ASP A 331 -20.60 -7.69 2.32
N TYR A 332 -19.85 -7.70 1.21
CA TYR A 332 -18.85 -6.68 0.91
C TYR A 332 -19.45 -5.28 0.76
N SER A 333 -20.74 -5.16 0.40
CA SER A 333 -21.39 -3.86 0.23
C SER A 333 -21.48 -3.06 1.53
N LYS A 334 -21.42 -3.74 2.68
CA LYS A 334 -21.41 -3.13 4.01
C LYS A 334 -20.02 -2.77 4.51
N ASN A 335 -18.97 -3.31 3.88
CA ASN A 335 -17.59 -3.14 4.30
C ASN A 335 -16.92 -1.91 3.68
N VAL A 336 -17.50 -1.35 2.61
CA VAL A 336 -16.93 -0.23 1.86
C VAL A 336 -17.97 0.78 1.44
N PHE A 337 -17.52 2.01 1.21
CA PHE A 337 -18.26 3.00 0.44
C PHE A 337 -17.34 3.67 -0.59
N SER A 338 -17.92 4.11 -1.72
CA SER A 338 -17.19 4.86 -2.74
C SER A 338 -16.96 6.29 -2.27
N ILE A 339 -15.70 6.72 -2.27
CA ILE A 339 -15.33 8.12 -1.97
C ILE A 339 -15.12 8.93 -3.25
N PHE A 340 -14.81 8.28 -4.36
CA PHE A 340 -14.54 8.94 -5.63
C PHE A 340 -14.59 7.94 -6.79
N THR A 341 -15.18 8.34 -7.90
CA THR A 341 -15.11 7.60 -9.17
C THR A 341 -14.56 8.51 -10.23
N HIS A 342 -13.57 8.04 -10.98
CA HIS A 342 -13.00 8.77 -12.10
C HIS A 342 -13.02 7.92 -13.36
N VAL A 343 -13.49 8.53 -14.44
CA VAL A 343 -13.44 7.97 -15.79
C VAL A 343 -12.43 8.81 -16.56
N GLN A 344 -11.38 8.16 -17.09
CA GLN A 344 -10.43 8.87 -17.92
C GLN A 344 -11.08 9.27 -19.25
N PRO A 345 -10.83 10.51 -19.73
CA PRO A 345 -11.44 10.97 -20.97
C PRO A 345 -10.94 10.16 -22.17
N PRO A 346 -11.80 9.93 -23.20
CA PRO A 346 -11.45 9.13 -24.37
C PRO A 346 -10.20 9.60 -25.12
N SER A 347 -9.88 10.90 -25.04
CA SER A 347 -8.70 11.51 -25.66
C SER A 347 -7.38 10.94 -25.13
N VAL A 348 -7.30 10.61 -23.84
CA VAL A 348 -6.11 9.97 -23.25
C VAL A 348 -5.97 8.53 -23.74
N CYS A 349 -7.09 7.81 -23.90
CA CYS A 349 -7.12 6.47 -24.50
C CYS A 349 -6.60 6.46 -25.94
N THR A 350 -6.95 7.48 -26.73
CA THR A 350 -6.66 7.54 -28.16
C THR A 350 -5.18 7.85 -28.44
N LEU A 351 -4.57 8.77 -27.67
CA LEU A 351 -3.17 9.18 -27.84
C LEU A 351 -2.17 8.04 -27.60
N GLN A 352 -2.46 7.14 -26.66
CA GLN A 352 -1.59 6.00 -26.39
C GLN A 352 -1.76 4.88 -27.42
N GLN A 353 -2.99 4.68 -27.92
CA GLN A 353 -3.25 3.77 -29.06
C GLN A 353 -2.50 4.22 -30.32
N GLN A 354 -2.45 5.53 -30.58
CA GLN A 354 -1.67 6.11 -31.68
C GLN A 354 -0.15 5.95 -31.49
N LYS A 355 0.37 6.13 -30.26
CA LYS A 355 1.78 5.81 -29.94
C LYS A 355 2.11 4.34 -30.21
N ARG A 356 1.26 3.39 -29.76
CA ARG A 356 1.45 1.95 -29.99
C ARG A 356 1.43 1.56 -31.48
N THR A 357 0.50 2.10 -32.26
CA THR A 357 0.43 1.84 -33.71
C THR A 357 1.61 2.46 -34.47
N SER A 358 2.05 3.65 -34.09
CA SER A 358 3.24 4.26 -34.69
C SER A 358 4.51 3.44 -34.45
N LEU A 359 4.66 2.85 -33.26
CA LEU A 359 5.80 2.01 -32.88
C LEU A 359 5.72 0.61 -33.51
N SER A 360 4.53 0.02 -33.66
CA SER A 360 4.36 -1.26 -34.38
C SER A 360 4.69 -1.12 -35.87
N LEU A 361 4.24 -0.03 -36.50
CA LEU A 361 4.62 0.32 -37.88
C LEU A 361 6.13 0.58 -38.02
N SER A 362 6.76 1.19 -37.01
CA SER A 362 8.21 1.42 -36.98
C SER A 362 8.99 0.10 -36.87
N SER A 363 8.53 -0.82 -36.02
CA SER A 363 9.16 -2.13 -35.81
C SER A 363 8.94 -3.07 -37.01
N GLU A 364 7.78 -3.04 -37.66
CA GLU A 364 7.55 -3.73 -38.94
C GLU A 364 8.41 -3.16 -40.08
N LEU A 365 8.63 -1.84 -40.14
CA LEU A 365 9.56 -1.24 -41.11
C LEU A 365 11.02 -1.65 -40.87
N ILE A 366 11.42 -1.84 -39.61
CA ILE A 366 12.77 -2.29 -39.24
C ILE A 366 12.96 -3.77 -39.60
N ILE A 367 11.96 -4.62 -39.35
CA ILE A 367 11.97 -6.05 -39.72
C ILE A 367 11.91 -6.22 -41.25
N GLY A 368 11.12 -5.40 -41.95
CA GLY A 368 11.04 -5.38 -43.42
C GLY A 368 12.35 -4.96 -44.10
N LYS A 369 13.14 -4.07 -43.48
CA LYS A 369 14.49 -3.72 -43.97
C LYS A 369 15.55 -4.77 -43.65
N ALA A 370 15.40 -5.53 -42.56
CA ALA A 370 16.32 -6.62 -42.21
C ALA A 370 16.20 -7.82 -43.17
N ASN A 371 14.98 -8.17 -43.58
CA ASN A 371 14.74 -9.29 -44.50
C ASN A 371 15.09 -8.98 -45.98
N ALA A 372 15.31 -7.71 -46.34
CA ALA A 372 15.73 -7.32 -47.68
C ALA A 372 17.25 -7.38 -47.93
N LYS A 373 18.07 -7.70 -46.91
CA LYS A 373 19.55 -7.67 -47.02
C LYS A 373 20.27 -9.02 -46.88
N THR A 374 19.57 -10.15 -46.80
CA THR A 374 20.20 -11.48 -46.74
C THR A 374 19.73 -12.36 -47.90
N ASN A 375 20.20 -12.03 -49.10
CA ASN A 375 20.32 -13.00 -50.20
C ASN A 375 21.58 -12.66 -51.00
N GLY A 376 22.72 -13.19 -50.54
CA GLY A 376 24.03 -12.89 -51.11
C GLY A 376 25.12 -13.84 -50.65
N LYS A 377 25.15 -15.02 -51.27
CA LYS A 377 26.30 -15.91 -51.51
C LYS A 377 27.03 -16.53 -50.29
N ILE A 378 26.75 -17.82 -50.13
CA ILE A 378 27.59 -18.85 -49.53
C ILE A 378 28.78 -19.10 -50.47
N ASN A 379 30.02 -19.12 -49.96
CA ASN A 379 31.09 -20.04 -50.38
C ASN A 379 32.38 -19.89 -49.55
N GLY A 380 32.81 -21.02 -48.94
CA GLY A 380 34.18 -21.50 -49.00
C GLY A 380 35.14 -21.20 -47.84
N GLY A 381 35.76 -22.25 -47.30
CA GLY A 381 37.17 -22.20 -46.91
C GLY A 381 37.52 -22.64 -45.49
N THR A 382 37.97 -23.88 -45.37
CA THR A 382 38.54 -24.56 -44.19
C THR A 382 39.94 -24.09 -43.79
N ASN A 383 40.27 -24.34 -42.50
CA ASN A 383 41.57 -24.73 -41.90
C ASN A 383 42.24 -23.73 -40.93
N GLY A 384 42.76 -24.29 -39.82
CA GLY A 384 44.03 -23.82 -39.24
C GLY A 384 44.04 -23.58 -37.73
N THR A 385 44.30 -24.66 -37.00
CA THR A 385 45.02 -24.81 -35.72
C THR A 385 45.82 -23.63 -35.10
N SER A 386 45.89 -23.74 -33.76
CA SER A 386 47.03 -23.52 -32.84
C SER A 386 47.23 -22.15 -32.16
N SER A 387 46.94 -22.19 -30.85
CA SER A 387 47.81 -21.86 -29.70
C SER A 387 48.46 -20.49 -29.55
N SER A 388 48.49 -20.11 -28.26
CA SER A 388 49.56 -19.43 -27.50
C SER A 388 49.36 -17.94 -27.18
N THR A 389 48.91 -17.74 -25.93
CA THR A 389 49.54 -16.96 -24.85
C THR A 389 49.93 -15.48 -25.02
N VAL A 390 49.60 -14.73 -23.96
CA VAL A 390 50.38 -13.67 -23.28
C VAL A 390 49.92 -12.20 -23.45
N ASN A 391 49.37 -11.73 -22.31
CA ASN A 391 49.58 -10.47 -21.57
C ASN A 391 49.07 -9.09 -22.04
N ILE A 392 48.26 -8.54 -21.12
CA ILE A 392 48.40 -7.26 -20.40
C ILE A 392 48.37 -5.96 -21.23
N CYS A 393 47.27 -5.22 -21.09
CA CYS A 393 47.17 -4.06 -20.20
C CYS A 393 45.70 -3.82 -19.83
#